data_AF-A0A1A6GIH5-F1
#
_entry.id   AF-A0A1A6GIH5-F1
#
_cell.length_a   1.000
_cell.length_b   1.000
_cell.length_c   1.000
_cell.angle_alpha   90.00
_cell.angle_beta   90.00
_cell.angle_gamma   90.00
#
_symmetry.space_group_name_H-M   'P 1'
#
loop_
_entity.id
_entity.type
_entity.pdbx_description
1 polymer ?
#
loop_
_entity_poly.entity_id
_entity_poly.type
_entity_poly.pdbx_seq_one_letter_code
_entity_poly.pdbx_strand_id
1 'polypeptide(L)'
;MNFPPKDYLEKVKFQEYDFFIIVSATRFTKLELDLAKAIRIMKKNYYIVRTKVDMDLQNEKRSKPRVFDREKILEQIRSSYMNSFHDNNMNAPQIFLISNHNLADYDFPVLMDTLIEDLPNEKRHNFVLSLPNVMEAAIQRKYNVMKQFIWLEAFIQEVCTLPHVQRKACDMEKLAASLNFYQFLFGVDDTSLESIAKDSQ
;
A
#
# COMPACT_ATOMS: atom_id res chain seq x y z
N MET A 1 -17.80 18.55 -16.25
CA MET A 1 -16.72 17.95 -17.07
C MET A 1 -17.27 16.69 -17.70
N ASN A 2 -17.35 16.61 -19.02
CA ASN A 2 -17.89 15.44 -19.72
C ASN A 2 -16.70 14.67 -20.31
N PHE A 3 -16.11 13.79 -19.51
CA PHE A 3 -15.00 12.93 -19.94
C PHE A 3 -15.47 11.48 -19.78
N PRO A 4 -15.73 10.75 -20.88
CA PRO A 4 -16.18 9.37 -20.79
C PRO A 4 -15.13 8.52 -20.04
N PRO A 5 -15.55 7.63 -19.11
CA PRO A 5 -14.63 6.79 -18.35
C PRO A 5 -13.67 5.97 -19.22
N LYS A 6 -14.11 5.54 -20.41
CA LYS A 6 -13.28 4.77 -21.35
C LYS A 6 -12.13 5.61 -21.91
N ASP A 7 -12.42 6.81 -22.40
CA ASP A 7 -11.42 7.74 -22.93
C ASP A 7 -10.40 8.12 -21.85
N TYR A 8 -10.84 8.20 -20.58
CA TYR A 8 -9.94 8.43 -19.45
C TYR A 8 -8.98 7.27 -19.27
N LEU A 9 -9.49 6.04 -19.22
CA LEU A 9 -8.70 4.83 -19.01
C LEU A 9 -7.69 4.60 -20.16
N GLU A 10 -8.06 4.92 -21.39
CA GLU A 10 -7.13 4.88 -22.53
C GLU A 10 -6.00 5.91 -22.37
N LYS A 11 -6.33 7.16 -22.02
CA LYS A 11 -5.32 8.22 -21.85
C LYS A 11 -4.35 7.96 -20.72
N VAL A 12 -4.81 7.38 -19.61
CA VAL A 12 -3.92 7.03 -18.49
C VAL A 12 -3.12 5.76 -18.73
N LYS A 13 -3.29 5.10 -19.90
CA LYS A 13 -2.59 3.87 -20.31
C LYS A 13 -2.85 2.71 -19.37
N PHE A 14 -4.14 2.43 -19.10
CA PHE A 14 -4.54 1.47 -18.07
C PHE A 14 -3.87 0.08 -18.19
N GLN A 15 -3.50 -0.39 -19.39
CA GLN A 15 -2.88 -1.72 -19.54
C GLN A 15 -1.50 -1.82 -18.89
N GLU A 16 -0.82 -0.69 -18.67
CA GLU A 16 0.53 -0.63 -18.12
C GLU A 16 0.56 -0.88 -16.59
N TYR A 17 -0.59 -0.83 -15.90
CA TYR A 17 -0.66 -1.03 -14.44
C TYR A 17 -0.98 -2.49 -14.04
N ASP A 18 -0.41 -2.89 -12.91
CA ASP A 18 -0.64 -4.18 -12.27
C ASP A 18 -2.03 -4.25 -11.60
N PHE A 19 -2.46 -3.16 -10.96
CA PHE A 19 -3.76 -3.03 -10.32
C PHE A 19 -4.27 -1.58 -10.32
N PHE A 20 -5.55 -1.40 -10.00
CA PHE A 20 -6.21 -0.09 -9.91
C PHE A 20 -6.73 0.19 -8.51
N ILE A 21 -6.54 1.42 -8.05
CA ILE A 21 -7.10 1.90 -6.79
C ILE A 21 -8.03 3.08 -7.09
N ILE A 22 -9.31 2.91 -6.83
CA ILE A 22 -10.29 4.00 -6.87
C ILE A 22 -10.35 4.60 -5.47
N VAL A 23 -9.82 5.81 -5.33
CA VAL A 23 -9.82 6.54 -4.07
C VAL A 23 -11.08 7.38 -3.99
N SER A 24 -11.88 7.18 -2.94
CA SER A 24 -13.05 7.98 -2.64
C SER A 24 -12.95 8.63 -1.26
N ALA A 25 -13.70 9.71 -1.07
CA ALA A 25 -13.86 10.36 0.22
C ALA A 25 -15.34 10.74 0.40
N THR A 26 -15.83 10.70 1.64
CA THR A 26 -17.24 10.99 1.98
C THR A 26 -18.24 10.01 1.36
N ARG A 27 -18.88 10.34 0.24
CA ARG A 27 -19.95 9.54 -0.38
C ARG A 27 -19.48 8.88 -1.66
N PHE A 28 -20.01 7.68 -1.92
CA PHE A 28 -19.79 7.00 -3.18
C PHE A 28 -20.48 7.76 -4.31
N THR A 29 -19.72 8.12 -5.34
CA THR A 29 -20.21 8.94 -6.44
C THR A 29 -20.47 8.12 -7.69
N LYS A 30 -21.34 8.65 -8.58
CA LYS A 30 -21.59 8.02 -9.89
C LYS A 30 -20.32 7.87 -10.71
N LEU A 31 -19.36 8.79 -10.55
CA LEU A 31 -18.08 8.73 -11.26
C LEU A 31 -17.25 7.52 -10.84
N GLU A 32 -17.17 7.22 -9.54
CA GLU A 32 -16.47 6.04 -9.03
C GLU A 32 -17.11 4.74 -9.52
N LEU A 33 -18.44 4.70 -9.57
CA LEU A 33 -19.19 3.59 -10.15
C LEU A 33 -18.92 3.43 -11.65
N ASP A 34 -18.92 4.52 -12.41
CA ASP A 34 -18.68 4.50 -13.85
C ASP A 34 -17.23 4.08 -14.17
N LEU A 35 -16.26 4.49 -13.35
CA LEU A 35 -14.87 3.98 -13.42
C LEU A 35 -14.80 2.48 -13.11
N ALA A 36 -15.45 2.02 -12.04
CA ALA A 36 -15.50 0.61 -11.68
C ALA A 36 -16.14 -0.24 -12.79
N LYS A 37 -17.22 0.25 -13.43
CA LYS A 37 -17.84 -0.40 -14.60
C LYS A 37 -16.87 -0.54 -15.75
N ALA A 38 -16.12 0.52 -16.05
CA ALA A 38 -15.17 0.52 -17.14
C ALA A 38 -13.99 -0.44 -16.87
N ILE A 39 -13.43 -0.44 -15.64
CA ILE A 39 -12.34 -1.36 -15.26
C ILE A 39 -12.80 -2.82 -15.26
N ARG A 40 -14.04 -3.11 -14.82
CA ARG A 40 -14.62 -4.46 -14.86
C ARG A 40 -14.65 -5.03 -16.28
N ILE A 41 -15.02 -4.22 -17.28
CA ILE A 41 -15.04 -4.65 -18.69
C ILE A 41 -13.64 -5.10 -19.14
N MET A 42 -12.59 -4.51 -18.55
CA MET A 42 -11.20 -4.78 -18.88
C MET A 42 -10.60 -5.97 -18.12
N LYS A 43 -11.37 -6.64 -17.25
CA LYS A 43 -10.96 -7.84 -16.48
C LYS A 43 -9.67 -7.66 -15.67
N LYS A 44 -9.42 -6.45 -15.16
CA LYS A 44 -8.31 -6.14 -14.26
C LYS A 44 -8.79 -6.06 -12.81
N ASN A 45 -7.91 -6.40 -11.86
CA ASN A 45 -8.18 -6.24 -10.44
C ASN A 45 -8.22 -4.75 -10.10
N TYR A 46 -9.21 -4.39 -9.29
CA TYR A 46 -9.35 -3.04 -8.78
C TYR A 46 -9.89 -3.06 -7.35
N TYR A 47 -9.50 -2.05 -6.60
CA TYR A 47 -9.85 -1.90 -5.19
C TYR A 47 -10.48 -0.54 -4.96
N ILE A 48 -11.34 -0.46 -3.96
CA ILE A 48 -11.86 0.82 -3.49
C ILE A 48 -11.23 1.17 -2.17
N VAL A 49 -10.67 2.37 -2.10
CA VAL A 49 -10.06 2.91 -0.89
C VAL A 49 -10.86 4.12 -0.47
N ARG A 50 -11.67 3.96 0.57
CA ARG A 50 -12.44 5.03 1.19
C ARG A 50 -11.57 5.70 2.26
N THR A 51 -11.05 6.86 1.89
CA THR A 51 -10.22 7.71 2.77
C THR A 51 -11.07 8.59 3.68
N LYS A 52 -10.49 9.14 4.74
CA LYS A 52 -11.11 10.12 5.67
C LYS A 52 -12.19 9.54 6.60
N VAL A 53 -12.12 8.24 6.92
CA VAL A 53 -13.09 7.62 7.85
C VAL A 53 -12.96 8.12 9.29
N ASP A 54 -11.79 8.66 9.65
CA ASP A 54 -11.57 9.38 10.90
C ASP A 54 -12.50 10.60 11.03
N MET A 55 -12.72 11.34 9.94
CA MET A 55 -13.60 12.50 9.93
C MET A 55 -15.07 12.09 10.07
N ASP A 56 -15.49 11.00 9.43
CA ASP A 56 -16.86 10.48 9.56
C ASP A 56 -17.14 10.07 11.00
N LEU A 57 -16.21 9.37 11.63
CA LEU A 57 -16.31 8.96 13.04
C LEU A 57 -16.34 10.17 13.98
N GLN A 58 -15.49 11.17 13.75
CA GLN A 58 -15.50 12.40 14.56
C GLN A 58 -16.83 13.14 14.44
N ASN A 59 -17.37 13.24 13.22
CA ASN A 59 -18.65 13.90 12.98
C ASN A 59 -19.80 13.15 13.67
N GLU A 60 -19.88 11.82 13.51
CA GLU A 60 -20.94 11.03 14.14
C GLU A 60 -20.83 11.07 15.68
N LYS A 61 -19.62 11.05 16.23
CA LYS A 61 -19.38 11.21 17.67
C LYS A 61 -19.86 12.57 18.19
N ARG A 62 -19.65 13.65 17.43
CA ARG A 62 -20.12 15.00 17.79
C ARG A 62 -21.63 15.12 17.68
N SER A 63 -22.23 14.57 16.62
CA SER A 63 -23.67 14.68 16.35
C SER A 63 -24.51 13.76 17.24
N LYS A 64 -24.03 12.55 17.53
CA LYS A 64 -24.79 11.50 18.24
C LYS A 64 -23.93 10.79 19.29
N PRO A 65 -23.41 11.51 20.31
CA PRO A 65 -22.46 10.94 21.26
C PRO A 65 -23.00 9.76 22.08
N ARG A 66 -24.31 9.72 22.33
CA ARG A 66 -24.94 8.68 23.18
C ARG A 66 -25.06 7.30 22.51
N VAL A 67 -25.04 7.26 21.18
CA VAL A 67 -25.20 6.02 20.37
C VAL A 67 -23.99 5.77 19.47
N PHE A 68 -22.89 6.47 19.75
CA PHE A 68 -21.66 6.33 18.98
C PHE A 68 -21.07 4.93 19.16
N ASP A 69 -20.88 4.25 18.04
CA ASP A 69 -20.30 2.92 17.94
C ASP A 69 -19.42 2.90 16.69
N ARG A 70 -18.10 2.82 16.91
CA ARG A 70 -17.11 2.97 15.85
C ARG A 70 -17.25 1.87 14.81
N GLU A 71 -17.33 0.63 15.26
CA GLU A 71 -17.39 -0.56 14.42
C GLU A 71 -18.67 -0.55 13.59
N LYS A 72 -19.82 -0.23 14.22
CA LYS A 72 -21.10 -0.11 13.52
C LYS A 72 -21.09 0.97 12.44
N ILE A 73 -20.45 2.11 12.69
CA ILE A 73 -20.35 3.19 11.70
C ILE A 73 -19.48 2.74 10.52
N LEU A 74 -18.33 2.10 10.78
CA LEU A 74 -17.46 1.57 9.73
C LEU A 74 -18.18 0.51 8.88
N GLU A 75 -18.94 -0.39 9.50
CA GLU A 75 -19.77 -1.37 8.80
C GLU A 75 -20.87 -0.71 7.95
N GLN A 76 -21.51 0.35 8.46
CA GLN A 76 -22.50 1.12 7.69
C GLN A 76 -21.88 1.78 6.46
N ILE A 77 -20.69 2.37 6.60
CA ILE A 77 -19.96 2.95 5.47
C ILE A 77 -19.66 1.87 4.44
N ARG A 78 -19.10 0.72 4.86
CA ARG A 78 -18.79 -0.39 3.96
C ARG A 78 -20.05 -0.93 3.25
N SER A 79 -21.14 -1.11 4.00
CA SER A 79 -22.43 -1.58 3.49
C SER A 79 -23.02 -0.60 2.47
N SER A 80 -22.88 0.72 2.68
CA SER A 80 -23.34 1.73 1.71
C SER A 80 -22.64 1.60 0.36
N TYR A 81 -21.35 1.26 0.35
CA TYR A 81 -20.61 1.00 -0.89
C TYR A 81 -21.08 -0.30 -1.53
N MET A 82 -21.18 -1.39 -0.75
CA MET A 82 -21.65 -2.68 -1.25
C MET A 82 -23.06 -2.59 -1.87
N ASN A 83 -23.98 -1.89 -1.21
CA ASN A 83 -25.33 -1.66 -1.72
C ASN A 83 -25.29 -0.87 -3.04
N SER A 84 -24.44 0.17 -3.14
CA SER A 84 -24.29 0.94 -4.38
C SER A 84 -23.83 0.09 -5.56
N PHE A 85 -22.97 -0.91 -5.33
CA PHE A 85 -22.59 -1.89 -6.37
C PHE A 85 -23.74 -2.85 -6.71
N HIS A 86 -24.38 -3.40 -5.68
CA HIS A 86 -25.48 -4.35 -5.85
C HIS A 86 -26.66 -3.75 -6.61
N ASP A 87 -27.07 -2.52 -6.25
CA ASP A 87 -28.14 -1.76 -6.93
C ASP A 87 -27.83 -1.50 -8.41
N ASN A 88 -26.56 -1.62 -8.80
CA ASN A 88 -26.09 -1.47 -10.18
C ASN A 88 -25.73 -2.80 -10.86
N ASN A 89 -26.16 -3.93 -10.29
CA ASN A 89 -25.87 -5.28 -10.79
C ASN A 89 -24.37 -5.54 -10.95
N MET A 90 -23.59 -5.11 -9.97
CA MET A 90 -22.15 -5.31 -9.90
C MET A 90 -21.79 -6.02 -8.60
N ASN A 91 -20.84 -6.96 -8.70
CA ASN A 91 -20.16 -7.46 -7.52
C ASN A 91 -19.25 -6.37 -6.99
N ALA A 92 -19.35 -6.08 -5.69
CA ALA A 92 -18.48 -5.12 -5.04
C ALA A 92 -17.03 -5.66 -5.05
N PRO A 93 -16.03 -4.83 -5.39
CA PRO A 93 -14.63 -5.15 -5.16
C PRO A 93 -14.32 -5.15 -3.65
N GLN A 94 -13.08 -5.48 -3.29
CA GLN A 94 -12.62 -5.23 -1.92
C GLN A 94 -12.63 -3.73 -1.62
N ILE A 95 -13.23 -3.37 -0.47
CA ILE A 95 -13.39 -1.98 -0.01
C ILE A 95 -12.58 -1.82 1.28
N PHE A 96 -11.57 -0.96 1.22
CA PHE A 96 -10.69 -0.63 2.33
C PHE A 96 -11.04 0.75 2.88
N LEU A 97 -11.31 0.82 4.18
CA LEU A 97 -11.54 2.05 4.91
C LEU A 97 -10.22 2.51 5.54
N ILE A 98 -9.74 3.71 5.20
CA ILE A 98 -8.45 4.19 5.70
C ILE A 98 -8.50 5.64 6.19
N SER A 99 -7.56 5.98 7.07
CA SER A 99 -7.23 7.36 7.42
C SER A 99 -5.78 7.65 7.07
N ASN A 100 -5.53 8.72 6.32
CA ASN A 100 -4.16 9.14 6.01
C ASN A 100 -3.45 9.74 7.23
N HIS A 101 -4.18 10.10 8.30
CA HIS A 101 -3.61 10.59 9.55
C HIS A 101 -3.12 9.47 10.46
N ASN A 102 -3.69 8.26 10.33
CA ASN A 102 -3.30 7.10 11.12
C ASN A 102 -3.30 5.85 10.24
N LEU A 103 -2.13 5.56 9.67
CA LEU A 103 -1.92 4.44 8.74
C LEU A 103 -1.83 3.08 9.44
N ALA A 104 -1.60 3.04 10.75
CA ALA A 104 -1.57 1.78 11.50
C ALA A 104 -2.97 1.30 11.92
N ASP A 105 -3.97 2.17 11.84
CA ASP A 105 -5.37 1.88 12.17
C ASP A 105 -6.20 1.59 10.89
N TYR A 106 -7.43 1.10 11.09
CA TYR A 106 -8.38 0.74 10.04
C TYR A 106 -7.84 -0.34 9.07
N ASP A 107 -8.17 -0.24 7.78
CA ASP A 107 -7.89 -1.28 6.78
C ASP A 107 -6.59 -1.02 5.99
N PHE A 108 -5.78 -0.02 6.33
CA PHE A 108 -4.52 0.24 5.61
C PHE A 108 -3.52 -0.92 5.67
N PRO A 109 -3.34 -1.61 6.82
CA PRO A 109 -2.49 -2.81 6.87
C PRO A 109 -3.00 -3.90 5.92
N VAL A 110 -4.31 -4.15 5.97
CA VAL A 110 -4.98 -5.16 5.15
C VAL A 110 -4.88 -4.82 3.67
N LEU A 111 -5.03 -3.54 3.31
CA LEU A 111 -4.83 -3.04 1.95
C LEU A 111 -3.43 -3.39 1.44
N MET A 112 -2.38 -3.12 2.24
CA MET A 112 -1.01 -3.44 1.83
C MET A 112 -0.80 -4.95 1.65
N ASP A 113 -1.37 -5.76 2.54
CA ASP A 113 -1.32 -7.23 2.46
C ASP A 113 -1.96 -7.73 1.16
N THR A 114 -3.18 -7.27 0.87
CA THR A 114 -3.90 -7.62 -0.35
C THR A 114 -3.12 -7.20 -1.61
N LEU A 115 -2.55 -5.98 -1.63
CA LEU A 115 -1.77 -5.52 -2.77
C LEU A 115 -0.50 -6.37 -3.00
N ILE A 116 0.16 -6.83 -1.93
CA ILE A 116 1.31 -7.74 -2.05
C ILE A 116 0.87 -9.10 -2.59
N GLU A 117 -0.22 -9.65 -2.06
CA GLU A 117 -0.71 -10.98 -2.43
C GLU A 117 -1.17 -11.04 -3.90
N ASP A 118 -1.83 -9.98 -4.38
CA ASP A 118 -2.33 -9.92 -5.75
C ASP A 118 -1.24 -9.58 -6.78
N LEU A 119 -0.04 -9.18 -6.35
CA LEU A 119 1.10 -8.95 -7.23
C LEU A 119 1.80 -10.25 -7.66
N PRO A 120 2.32 -10.33 -8.91
CA PRO A 120 3.20 -11.42 -9.34
C PRO A 120 4.43 -11.53 -8.44
N ASN A 121 4.87 -12.76 -8.15
CA ASN A 121 5.99 -13.04 -7.23
C ASN A 121 7.24 -12.20 -7.51
N GLU A 122 7.58 -12.01 -8.78
CA GLU A 122 8.75 -11.24 -9.24
C GLU A 122 8.70 -9.75 -8.81
N LYS A 123 7.50 -9.19 -8.66
CA LYS A 123 7.29 -7.78 -8.30
C LYS A 123 7.09 -7.58 -6.79
N ARG A 124 6.73 -8.63 -6.06
CA ARG A 124 6.45 -8.56 -4.61
C ARG A 124 7.65 -8.02 -3.82
N HIS A 125 8.86 -8.47 -4.16
CA HIS A 125 10.08 -8.05 -3.47
C HIS A 125 10.24 -6.52 -3.46
N ASN A 126 10.23 -5.91 -4.65
CA ASN A 126 10.39 -4.46 -4.80
C ASN A 126 9.24 -3.69 -4.15
N PHE A 127 8.02 -4.20 -4.26
CA PHE A 127 6.85 -3.57 -3.64
C PHE A 127 6.95 -3.57 -2.11
N VAL A 128 7.33 -4.71 -1.49
CA VAL A 128 7.53 -4.81 -0.03
C VAL A 128 8.59 -3.83 0.46
N LEU A 129 9.70 -3.69 -0.27
CA LEU A 129 10.76 -2.73 0.08
C LEU A 129 10.30 -1.27 -0.02
N SER A 130 9.34 -0.97 -0.89
CA SER A 130 8.76 0.37 -1.04
C SER A 130 7.71 0.73 0.01
N LEU A 131 7.26 -0.22 0.84
CA LEU A 131 6.21 0.04 1.83
C LEU A 131 6.61 1.15 2.82
N PRO A 132 5.66 1.95 3.32
CA PRO A 132 5.94 2.92 4.38
C PRO A 132 6.43 2.22 5.66
N ASN A 133 7.45 2.77 6.32
CA ASN A 133 7.99 2.25 7.60
C ASN A 133 7.11 2.64 8.81
N VAL A 134 5.81 2.82 8.60
CA VAL A 134 4.87 3.35 9.62
C VAL A 134 4.33 2.24 10.52
N MET A 135 4.52 0.98 10.13
CA MET A 135 4.03 -0.18 10.84
C MET A 135 5.15 -1.17 11.15
N GLU A 136 5.13 -1.73 12.36
CA GLU A 136 6.06 -2.80 12.76
C GLU A 136 5.98 -4.01 11.81
N ALA A 137 4.76 -4.41 11.41
CA ALA A 137 4.57 -5.48 10.45
C ALA A 137 5.24 -5.19 9.08
N ALA A 138 5.20 -3.94 8.61
CA ALA A 138 5.87 -3.55 7.38
C ALA A 138 7.40 -3.59 7.52
N ILE A 139 7.93 -3.12 8.65
CA ILE A 139 9.36 -3.18 8.97
C ILE A 139 9.85 -4.64 9.03
N GLN A 140 9.12 -5.51 9.74
CA GLN A 140 9.44 -6.94 9.85
C GLN A 140 9.43 -7.63 8.48
N ARG A 141 8.50 -7.29 7.59
CA ARG A 141 8.48 -7.82 6.22
C ARG A 141 9.68 -7.37 5.41
N LYS A 142 10.02 -6.07 5.44
CA LYS A 142 11.23 -5.57 4.77
C LYS A 142 12.48 -6.28 5.28
N TYR A 143 12.59 -6.47 6.59
CA TYR A 143 13.69 -7.20 7.21
C TYR A 143 13.79 -8.65 6.70
N ASN A 144 12.68 -9.39 6.69
CA ASN A 144 12.67 -10.78 6.21
C ASN A 144 13.04 -10.90 4.73
N VAL A 145 12.53 -9.99 3.90
CA VAL A 145 12.84 -9.91 2.47
C VAL A 145 14.32 -9.60 2.24
N MET A 146 14.89 -8.67 3.01
CA MET A 146 16.30 -8.33 2.94
C MET A 146 17.20 -9.48 3.40
N LYS A 147 16.81 -10.20 4.46
CA LYS A 147 17.53 -11.37 4.95
C LYS A 147 17.62 -12.47 3.90
N GLN A 148 16.54 -12.72 3.17
CA GLN A 148 16.54 -13.67 2.05
C GLN A 148 17.48 -13.23 0.93
N PHE A 149 17.49 -11.94 0.60
CA PHE A 149 18.39 -11.37 -0.42
C PHE A 149 19.87 -11.52 -0.04
N ILE A 150 20.24 -11.18 1.20
CA ILE A 150 21.61 -11.35 1.72
C ILE A 150 22.03 -12.81 1.65
N TRP A 151 21.13 -13.74 2.02
CA TRP A 151 21.41 -15.18 1.94
C TRP A 151 21.66 -15.64 0.50
N LEU A 152 20.88 -15.12 -0.46
CA LEU A 152 21.06 -15.41 -1.89
C LEU A 152 22.40 -14.87 -2.43
N GLU A 153 22.76 -13.64 -2.08
CA GLU A 153 24.04 -13.06 -2.48
C GLU A 153 25.23 -13.84 -1.92
N ALA A 154 25.16 -14.26 -0.66
CA ALA A 154 26.19 -15.07 -0.01
C ALA A 154 26.38 -16.41 -0.74
N PHE A 155 25.28 -17.08 -1.10
CA PHE A 155 25.32 -18.35 -1.84
C PHE A 155 25.94 -18.20 -3.24
N ILE A 156 25.63 -17.13 -3.96
CA ILE A 156 26.23 -16.85 -5.27
C ILE A 156 27.73 -16.63 -5.14
N GLN A 157 28.17 -15.89 -4.11
CA GLN A 157 29.60 -15.70 -3.86
C GLN A 157 30.33 -17.00 -3.54
N GLU A 158 29.70 -17.90 -2.80
CA GLU A 158 30.27 -19.21 -2.48
C GLU A 158 30.45 -20.08 -3.74
N VAL A 159 29.41 -20.19 -4.58
CA VAL A 159 29.44 -21.00 -5.81
C VAL A 159 30.39 -20.43 -6.88
N CYS A 160 30.50 -19.11 -6.99
CA CYS A 160 31.35 -18.47 -8.01
C CYS A 160 32.84 -18.38 -7.62
N THR A 161 33.26 -18.87 -6.45
CA THR A 161 34.67 -18.87 -6.05
C THR A 161 35.38 -20.17 -6.43
N LEU A 162 36.29 -20.09 -7.42
CA LEU A 162 37.26 -21.15 -7.70
C LEU A 162 38.16 -21.40 -6.47
N PRO A 163 38.69 -22.63 -6.26
CA PRO A 163 39.28 -23.06 -4.98
C PRO A 163 40.51 -22.30 -4.48
N HIS A 164 41.01 -21.29 -5.20
CA HIS A 164 42.33 -20.68 -5.01
C HIS A 164 42.32 -19.15 -4.98
N VAL A 165 41.26 -18.52 -4.46
CA VAL A 165 41.27 -17.08 -4.21
C VAL A 165 41.34 -16.84 -2.70
N GLN A 166 42.48 -16.31 -2.24
CA GLN A 166 42.64 -15.76 -0.89
C GLN A 166 41.42 -14.92 -0.54
N ARG A 167 40.84 -15.18 0.64
CA ARG A 167 39.72 -14.44 1.22
C ARG A 167 40.06 -12.95 1.16
N LYS A 168 39.50 -12.24 0.17
CA LYS A 168 39.69 -10.79 0.02
C LYS A 168 39.30 -10.14 1.35
N ALA A 169 40.09 -9.17 1.79
CA ALA A 169 39.73 -8.34 2.94
C ALA A 169 38.28 -7.87 2.77
N CYS A 170 37.50 -7.92 3.85
CA CYS A 170 36.13 -7.42 3.85
C CYS A 170 36.16 -6.01 3.26
N ASP A 171 35.48 -5.82 2.14
CA ASP A 171 35.49 -4.57 1.41
C ASP A 171 34.67 -3.55 2.21
N MET A 172 35.38 -2.75 3.00
CA MET A 172 34.77 -1.78 3.91
C MET A 172 33.90 -0.76 3.16
N GLU A 173 34.22 -0.46 1.90
CA GLU A 173 33.42 0.43 1.06
C GLU A 173 32.08 -0.20 0.71
N LYS A 174 32.05 -1.49 0.35
CA LYS A 174 30.81 -2.23 0.11
C LYS A 174 29.96 -2.33 1.37
N LEU A 175 30.58 -2.60 2.52
CA LEU A 175 29.86 -2.67 3.79
C LEU A 175 29.23 -1.31 4.16
N ALA A 176 29.98 -0.22 3.98
CA ALA A 176 29.46 1.13 4.18
C ALA A 176 28.30 1.46 3.22
N ALA A 177 28.42 1.08 1.95
CA ALA A 177 27.35 1.27 0.97
C ALA A 177 26.09 0.48 1.34
N SER A 178 26.22 -0.78 1.78
CA SER A 178 25.08 -1.59 2.26
C SER A 178 24.44 -0.99 3.50
N LEU A 179 25.24 -0.48 4.45
CA LEU A 179 24.73 0.17 5.66
C LEU A 179 23.90 1.42 5.30
N ASN A 180 24.42 2.28 4.44
CA ASN A 180 23.71 3.48 3.96
C ASN A 180 22.39 3.10 3.26
N PHE A 181 22.40 2.04 2.44
CA PHE A 181 21.18 1.55 1.80
C PHE A 181 20.15 1.06 2.82
N TYR A 182 20.55 0.33 3.86
CA TYR A 182 19.62 -0.11 4.91
C TYR A 182 19.07 1.06 5.71
N GLN A 183 19.92 2.02 6.07
CA GLN A 183 19.48 3.23 6.77
C GLN A 183 18.41 3.97 5.96
N PHE A 184 18.65 4.16 4.66
CA PHE A 184 17.67 4.75 3.75
C PHE A 184 16.37 3.91 3.65
N LEU A 185 16.48 2.60 3.46
CA LEU A 185 15.34 1.71 3.30
C LEU A 185 14.40 1.72 4.53
N PHE A 186 14.98 1.79 5.73
CA PHE A 186 14.25 1.83 6.99
C PHE A 186 13.92 3.26 7.46
N GLY A 187 14.30 4.29 6.71
CA GLY A 187 14.02 5.69 7.04
C GLY A 187 14.73 6.15 8.32
N VAL A 188 15.93 5.60 8.56
CA VAL A 188 16.83 5.95 9.66
C VAL A 188 18.16 6.49 9.14
N ASP A 189 18.17 6.97 7.90
CA ASP A 189 19.26 7.76 7.33
C ASP A 189 19.23 9.20 7.86
N ASP A 190 20.36 9.89 7.71
CA ASP A 190 20.55 11.25 8.21
C ASP A 190 19.44 12.22 7.74
N THR A 191 18.98 12.11 6.49
CA THR A 191 17.92 12.97 5.93
C THR A 191 16.58 12.72 6.63
N SER A 192 16.22 11.45 6.82
CA SER A 192 14.98 11.06 7.51
C SER A 192 15.01 11.49 8.98
N LEU A 193 16.14 11.30 9.66
CA LEU A 193 16.32 11.71 11.05
C LEU A 193 16.25 13.22 11.24
N GLU A 194 16.84 14.00 10.34
CA GLU A 194 16.73 15.47 10.36
C GLU A 194 15.28 15.94 10.17
N SER A 195 14.50 15.27 9.32
CA SER A 195 13.08 15.59 9.14
C SER A 195 12.30 15.35 10.43
N ILE A 196 12.49 14.19 11.07
CA ILE A 196 11.82 13.84 12.32
C ILE A 196 12.19 14.82 13.44
N ALA A 197 13.46 15.23 13.51
CA ALA A 197 13.93 16.19 14.50
C ALA A 197 13.26 17.57 14.36
N LYS A 198 12.99 18.03 13.12
CA LYS A 198 12.26 19.28 12.86
C LYS A 198 10.79 19.18 13.23
N ASP A 199 10.14 18.05 12.92
CA ASP A 199 8.72 17.84 13.22
C ASP A 199 8.44 17.64 14.72
N SER A 200 9.47 17.36 15.52
CA SER A 200 9.38 17.14 16.97
C SER A 200 9.60 18.40 17.82
N GLN A 201 9.83 19.57 17.20
CA GLN A 201 10.03 20.87 17.86
C GLN A 201 8.73 21.68 17.88
#